data_AF-A0A957Z3T3-F1
#
_entry.id   AF-A0A957Z3T3-F1
#
_cell.length_a   1.000
_cell.length_b   1.000
_cell.length_c   1.000
_cell.angle_alpha   90.00
_cell.angle_beta   90.00
_cell.angle_gamma   90.00
#
_symmetry.space_group_name_H-M   'P 1'
#
loop_
_entity.id
_entity.type
_entity.pdbx_description
1 polymer ?
#
loop_
_entity_poly.entity_id
_entity_poly.type
_entity_poly.pdbx_seq_one_letter_code
_entity_poly.pdbx_strand_id
1 'polypeptide(L)'
;LGVVFNTVGNLLLIPGFGYLGAAFITILSEFSLLFPFYYSVRKHVGTVPWLHSFAPAAASVLLMGMAIFGLTRVGVNVWVAVLLGTVVYAAGLVLTGALRGEEMAVIAAKLPLGPLRKMMVRGA
;
A
#
# COMPACT_ATOMS: atom_id res chain seq x y z
N LEU A 1 5.81 20.18 11.54
CA LEU A 1 6.98 19.39 11.12
C LEU A 1 6.96 19.12 9.62
N GLY A 2 5.99 18.35 9.10
CA GLY A 2 5.88 18.08 7.66
C GLY A 2 5.85 19.32 6.77
N VAL A 3 5.03 20.34 7.09
CA VAL A 3 4.97 21.59 6.30
C VAL A 3 6.30 22.35 6.31
N VAL A 4 6.95 22.48 7.47
CA VAL A 4 8.24 23.18 7.59
C VAL A 4 9.33 22.44 6.81
N PHE A 5 9.37 21.11 6.92
CA PHE A 5 10.30 20.27 6.17
C PHE A 5 10.06 20.36 4.66
N ASN A 6 8.79 20.37 4.23
CA ASN A 6 8.42 20.51 2.83
C ASN A 6 8.83 21.87 2.26
N THR A 7 8.52 22.95 2.98
CA THR A 7 8.85 24.32 2.55
C THR A 7 10.36 24.53 2.47
N VAL A 8 11.11 24.16 3.51
CA VAL A 8 12.58 24.31 3.53
C VAL A 8 13.22 23.41 2.47
N GLY A 9 12.78 22.16 2.36
CA GLY A 9 13.26 21.23 1.35
C GLY A 9 13.04 21.73 -0.07
N ASN A 10 11.85 22.25 -0.37
CA ASN A 10 11.52 22.81 -1.67
C ASN A 10 12.40 24.03 -1.99
N LEU A 11 12.60 24.95 -1.05
CA LEU A 11 13.49 26.10 -1.26
C LEU A 11 14.94 25.70 -1.58
N LEU A 12 15.43 24.58 -1.02
CA LEU A 12 16.80 24.10 -1.23
C LEU A 12 16.95 23.25 -2.51
N LEU A 13 15.97 22.42 -2.85
CA LEU A 13 16.08 21.45 -3.95
C LEU A 13 15.47 21.92 -5.27
N ILE A 14 14.49 22.83 -5.27
CA ILE A 14 13.92 23.38 -6.50
C ILE A 14 14.97 24.13 -7.36
N PRO A 15 15.89 24.94 -6.80
CA PRO A 15 16.88 25.66 -7.60
C PRO A 15 17.81 24.76 -8.42
N GLY A 16 18.10 23.54 -7.92
CA GLY A 16 18.99 22.59 -8.60
C GLY A 16 18.27 21.51 -9.42
N PHE A 17 17.15 20.99 -8.91
CA PHE A 17 16.46 19.81 -9.47
C PHE A 17 15.06 20.10 -10.01
N GLY A 18 14.60 21.36 -9.93
CA GLY A 18 13.29 21.78 -10.42
C GLY A 18 12.13 20.94 -9.86
N TYR A 19 11.25 20.48 -10.75
CA TYR A 19 10.06 19.72 -10.36
C TYR A 19 10.37 18.35 -9.74
N LEU A 20 11.48 17.71 -10.13
CA LEU A 20 11.89 16.43 -9.55
C LEU A 20 12.27 16.63 -8.08
N GLY A 21 12.99 17.71 -7.76
CA GLY A 21 13.32 18.08 -6.39
C GLY A 21 12.08 18.24 -5.50
N ALA A 22 11.04 18.90 -6.02
CA ALA A 22 9.79 19.07 -5.29
C ALA A 22 9.03 17.75 -5.05
N ALA A 23 9.02 16.84 -6.04
CA ALA A 23 8.43 15.52 -5.89
C ALA A 23 9.13 14.70 -4.80
N PHE A 24 10.47 14.69 -4.79
CA PHE A 24 11.26 14.02 -3.74
C PHE A 24 10.98 14.59 -2.36
N ILE A 25 10.95 15.92 -2.21
CA ILE A 25 10.68 16.57 -0.93
C ILE A 25 9.27 16.25 -0.42
N THR A 26 8.29 16.13 -1.30
CA THR A 26 6.93 15.72 -0.92
C THR A 26 6.91 14.35 -0.29
N ILE A 27 7.57 13.36 -0.91
CA ILE A 27 7.71 12.01 -0.37
C ILE A 27 8.43 12.05 0.99
N LEU A 28 9.57 12.75 1.08
CA LEU A 28 10.33 12.87 2.32
C LEU A 28 9.56 13.59 3.45
N SER A 29 8.68 14.51 3.10
CA SER A 29 7.81 15.21 4.06
C SER A 29 6.77 14.29 4.67
N GLU A 30 6.22 13.36 3.89
CA GLU A 30 5.34 12.32 4.42
C GLU A 30 6.08 11.42 5.42
N PHE A 31 7.32 11.05 5.12
CA PHE A 31 8.17 10.32 6.08
C PHE A 31 8.40 11.12 7.38
N SER A 32 8.67 12.43 7.26
CA SER A 32 8.83 13.32 8.42
C SER A 32 7.60 13.37 9.34
N LEU A 33 6.40 13.14 8.82
CA LEU A 33 5.16 13.00 9.60
C LEU A 33 4.95 11.56 10.10
N LEU A 34 5.27 10.57 9.27
CA LEU A 34 5.06 9.16 9.56
C LEU A 34 5.87 8.72 10.78
N PHE A 35 7.14 9.14 10.91
CA PHE A 35 7.98 8.78 12.05
C PHE A 35 7.45 9.24 13.41
N PRO A 36 7.13 10.53 13.64
CA PRO A 36 6.59 10.98 14.93
C PRO A 36 5.19 10.44 15.22
N PHE A 37 4.35 10.26 14.19
CA PHE A 37 3.06 9.59 14.37
C PHE A 37 3.24 8.13 14.79
N TYR A 38 4.11 7.39 14.11
CA TYR A 38 4.40 6.01 14.46
C TYR A 38 5.01 5.89 15.86
N TYR A 39 5.93 6.78 16.22
CA TYR A 39 6.48 6.83 17.57
C TYR A 39 5.39 7.04 18.63
N SER A 40 4.44 7.95 18.36
CA SER A 40 3.31 8.21 19.25
C SER A 40 2.37 7.01 19.36
N VAL A 41 2.09 6.30 18.26
CA VAL A 41 1.29 5.06 18.24
C VAL A 41 2.00 3.95 19.01
N ARG A 42 3.29 3.73 18.77
CA ARG A 42 4.08 2.70 19.47
C ARG A 42 4.11 2.94 20.97
N LYS A 43 4.15 4.21 21.40
CA LYS A 43 4.20 4.60 22.81
C LYS A 43 2.85 4.43 23.53
N HIS A 44 1.72 4.69 22.86
CA HIS A 44 0.40 4.76 23.53
C HIS A 44 -0.55 3.60 23.19
N VAL A 45 -0.33 2.89 22.07
CA VAL A 45 -1.25 1.85 21.57
C VAL A 45 -0.59 0.46 21.63
N GLY A 46 0.69 0.35 21.28
CA GLY A 46 1.45 -0.91 21.32
C GLY A 46 2.31 -1.15 20.08
N THR A 47 2.95 -2.33 20.01
CA THR A 47 3.80 -2.71 18.87
C THR A 47 2.98 -3.35 17.76
N VAL A 48 2.98 -2.74 16.57
CA VAL A 48 2.33 -3.29 15.38
C VAL A 48 3.23 -4.35 14.73
N PRO A 49 2.73 -5.56 14.42
CA PRO A 49 3.50 -6.60 13.73
C PRO A 49 3.62 -6.29 12.23
N TRP A 50 4.34 -5.22 11.89
CA TRP A 50 4.46 -4.68 10.53
C TRP A 50 4.81 -5.72 9.48
N LEU A 51 5.75 -6.63 9.77
CA LEU A 51 6.18 -7.62 8.79
C LEU A 51 5.04 -8.59 8.45
N HIS A 52 4.28 -9.02 9.45
CA HIS A 52 3.16 -9.94 9.23
C HIS A 52 2.01 -9.25 8.47
N SER A 53 1.73 -7.99 8.77
CA SER A 53 0.68 -7.24 8.08
C SER A 53 1.06 -6.78 6.67
N PHE A 54 2.32 -6.40 6.45
CA PHE A 54 2.79 -5.83 5.18
C PHE A 54 3.27 -6.89 4.19
N ALA A 55 3.80 -8.03 4.64
CA ALA A 55 4.33 -9.06 3.75
C ALA A 55 3.31 -9.59 2.73
N PRO A 56 2.04 -9.90 3.10
CA PRO A 56 1.01 -10.32 2.13
C PRO A 56 0.76 -9.29 1.02
N ALA A 57 0.69 -8.01 1.40
CA ALA A 57 0.49 -6.91 0.47
C ALA A 57 1.71 -6.73 -0.43
N ALA A 58 2.92 -6.71 0.14
CA ALA A 58 4.17 -6.60 -0.61
C ALA A 58 4.36 -7.75 -1.61
N ALA A 59 4.08 -8.98 -1.20
CA ALA A 59 4.11 -10.15 -2.08
C ALA A 59 3.11 -10.01 -3.23
N SER A 60 1.90 -9.53 -2.96
CA SER A 60 0.87 -9.31 -3.99
C SER A 60 1.28 -8.21 -4.98
N VAL A 61 1.90 -7.12 -4.50
CA VAL A 61 2.46 -6.05 -5.36
C VAL A 61 3.57 -6.60 -6.25
N LEU A 62 4.48 -7.42 -5.70
CA LEU A 62 5.54 -8.05 -6.48
C LEU A 62 4.99 -8.96 -7.57
N LEU A 63 3.99 -9.80 -7.25
CA LEU A 63 3.32 -10.67 -8.23
C LEU A 63 2.65 -9.87 -9.34
N MET A 64 1.95 -8.78 -9.00
CA MET A 64 1.39 -7.85 -9.97
C MET A 64 2.48 -7.26 -10.87
N GLY A 65 3.57 -6.75 -10.29
CA GLY A 65 4.68 -6.16 -11.04
C GLY A 65 5.30 -7.16 -12.02
N MET A 66 5.52 -8.41 -11.59
CA MET A 66 6.01 -9.49 -12.44
C MET A 66 5.02 -9.83 -13.56
N ALA A 67 3.73 -9.86 -13.28
CA ALA A 67 2.70 -10.12 -14.29
C ALA A 67 2.65 -9.01 -15.34
N ILE A 68 2.63 -7.75 -14.94
CA ILE A 68 2.63 -6.59 -15.87
C ILE A 68 3.90 -6.62 -16.72
N PHE A 69 5.05 -6.83 -16.09
CA PHE A 69 6.34 -6.92 -16.78
C PHE A 69 6.36 -8.09 -17.78
N GLY A 70 5.90 -9.27 -17.40
CA GLY A 70 5.81 -10.42 -18.30
C GLY A 70 4.87 -10.17 -19.49
N LEU A 71 3.67 -9.65 -19.23
CA LEU A 71 2.66 -9.37 -20.25
C LEU A 71 3.16 -8.33 -21.26
N THR A 72 3.78 -7.25 -20.79
CA THR A 72 4.34 -6.22 -21.66
C THR A 72 5.50 -6.75 -22.53
N ARG A 73 6.27 -7.74 -22.03
CA ARG A 73 7.32 -8.39 -22.83
C ARG A 73 6.81 -9.31 -23.93
N VAL A 74 5.62 -9.86 -23.77
CA VAL A 74 4.93 -10.66 -24.81
C VAL A 74 4.18 -9.76 -25.82
N GLY A 75 4.29 -8.43 -25.69
CA GLY A 75 3.68 -7.47 -26.61
C GLY A 75 2.24 -7.11 -26.25
N VAL A 76 1.76 -7.48 -25.06
CA VAL A 76 0.45 -7.04 -24.58
C VAL A 76 0.50 -5.54 -24.31
N ASN A 77 -0.57 -4.84 -24.71
CA ASN A 77 -0.73 -3.41 -24.44
C ASN A 77 -0.63 -3.12 -22.93
N VAL A 78 0.08 -2.05 -22.56
CA VAL A 78 0.31 -1.66 -21.16
C VAL A 78 -0.99 -1.50 -20.36
N TRP A 79 -2.06 -0.98 -20.97
CA TRP A 79 -3.34 -0.78 -20.31
C TRP A 79 -4.00 -2.10 -19.93
N VAL A 80 -3.95 -3.08 -20.84
CA VAL A 80 -4.46 -4.43 -20.60
C VAL A 80 -3.58 -5.15 -19.58
N ALA A 81 -2.26 -4.98 -19.66
CA ALA A 81 -1.34 -5.55 -18.69
C ALA A 81 -1.60 -5.03 -17.27
N VAL A 82 -1.83 -3.72 -17.10
CA VAL A 82 -2.18 -3.11 -15.80
C VAL A 82 -3.53 -3.62 -15.29
N LEU A 83 -4.54 -3.74 -16.15
CA LEU A 83 -5.84 -4.30 -15.75
C LEU A 83 -5.69 -5.74 -15.24
N LEU A 84 -4.96 -6.58 -15.99
CA LEU A 84 -4.68 -7.97 -15.58
C LEU A 84 -3.83 -8.03 -14.30
N GLY A 85 -2.82 -7.16 -14.18
CA GLY A 85 -2.02 -7.02 -12.98
C GLY A 85 -2.86 -6.65 -11.75
N THR A 86 -3.86 -5.78 -11.91
CA THR A 86 -4.79 -5.40 -10.84
C THR A 86 -5.62 -6.61 -10.37
N VAL A 87 -6.06 -7.46 -11.31
CA VAL A 87 -6.73 -8.72 -10.98
C VAL A 87 -5.78 -9.68 -10.24
N VAL A 88 -4.52 -9.79 -10.69
CA VAL A 88 -3.49 -10.59 -10.02
C VAL A 88 -3.23 -10.09 -8.59
N TYR A 89 -3.16 -8.77 -8.39
CA TYR A 89 -3.00 -8.17 -7.07
C TYR A 89 -4.18 -8.51 -6.14
N ALA A 90 -5.42 -8.32 -6.61
CA ALA A 90 -6.62 -8.62 -5.84
C ALA A 90 -6.70 -10.12 -5.48
N ALA A 91 -6.38 -11.00 -6.43
CA ALA A 91 -6.29 -12.43 -6.18
C ALA A 91 -5.19 -12.76 -5.15
N GLY A 92 -4.01 -12.15 -5.27
CA GLY A 92 -2.90 -12.29 -4.33
C GLY A 92 -3.30 -11.92 -2.90
N LEU A 93 -4.01 -10.81 -2.70
CA LEU A 93 -4.50 -10.41 -1.38
C LEU A 93 -5.51 -11.40 -0.78
N VAL A 94 -6.42 -11.94 -1.60
CA VAL A 94 -7.42 -12.91 -1.16
C VAL A 94 -6.77 -14.26 -0.81
N LEU A 95 -5.77 -14.68 -1.60
CA LEU A 95 -5.05 -15.94 -1.43
C LEU A 95 -4.09 -15.91 -0.24
N THR A 96 -3.35 -14.80 -0.07
CA THR A 96 -2.42 -14.60 1.06
C THR A 96 -3.15 -14.40 2.39
N GLY A 97 -4.47 -14.25 2.37
CA GLY A 97 -5.26 -14.03 3.58
C GLY A 97 -5.07 -12.63 4.15
N ALA A 98 -4.52 -11.67 3.40
CA ALA A 98 -4.36 -10.28 3.83
C ALA A 98 -5.69 -9.63 4.24
N LEU A 99 -6.79 -10.13 3.69
CA LEU A 99 -8.16 -9.70 3.98
C LEU A 99 -8.86 -10.62 5.00
N ARG A 100 -8.12 -11.38 5.80
CA ARG A 100 -8.65 -12.29 6.82
C ARG A 100 -8.14 -11.88 8.19
N GLY A 101 -9.01 -11.93 9.19
CA GLY A 101 -8.68 -11.57 10.57
C GLY A 101 -9.90 -11.07 11.33
N GLU A 102 -9.79 -11.00 12.66
CA GLU A 102 -10.85 -10.52 13.54
C GLU A 102 -11.33 -9.12 13.14
N GLU A 103 -10.41 -8.24 12.77
CA GLU A 103 -10.71 -6.89 12.30
C GLU A 103 -11.60 -6.90 11.05
N MET A 104 -11.28 -7.76 10.08
CA MET A 104 -12.04 -7.86 8.84
C MET A 104 -13.37 -8.58 9.03
N ALA A 105 -13.49 -9.44 10.05
CA ALA A 105 -14.77 -10.04 10.45
C ALA A 105 -15.75 -8.98 11.02
N VAL A 106 -15.25 -8.02 11.80
CA VAL A 106 -16.05 -6.88 12.28
C VAL A 106 -16.53 -6.01 11.13
N ILE A 107 -15.66 -5.74 10.14
CA ILE A 107 -16.00 -4.97 8.94
C ILE A 107 -17.03 -5.72 8.08
N ALA A 108 -16.82 -7.03 7.86
CA ALA A 108 -17.74 -7.88 7.10
C ALA A 108 -19.12 -8.02 7.74
N ALA A 109 -19.20 -7.95 9.07
CA ALA A 109 -20.46 -7.98 9.80
C ALA A 109 -21.30 -6.70 9.60
N LYS A 110 -20.66 -5.57 9.29
CA LYS A 110 -21.32 -4.27 9.08
C LYS A 110 -21.61 -3.93 7.62
N LEU A 111 -20.92 -4.56 6.68
CA LEU A 111 -21.17 -4.36 5.25
C LEU A 111 -22.29 -5.31 4.77
N PRO A 112 -23.22 -4.85 3.89
CA PRO A 112 -24.21 -5.71 3.26
C PRO A 112 -23.58 -6.55 2.13
N LEU A 113 -22.54 -7.32 2.48
CA LEU A 113 -21.86 -8.23 1.56
C LEU A 113 -22.68 -9.51 1.50
N GLY A 114 -23.38 -9.74 0.39
CA GLY A 114 -24.14 -10.97 0.17
C GLY A 114 -23.22 -12.22 0.06
N PRO A 115 -22.97 -12.77 -1.14
CA PRO A 115 -22.18 -14.00 -1.28
C PRO A 115 -20.72 -13.87 -0.82
N LEU A 116 -20.14 -12.67 -0.92
CA LEU A 116 -18.73 -12.39 -0.60
C LEU A 116 -18.41 -12.56 0.90
N ARG A 117 -19.41 -12.46 1.79
CA ARG A 117 -19.24 -12.73 3.22
C ARG A 117 -18.71 -14.13 3.49
N LYS A 118 -19.10 -15.12 2.67
CA LYS A 118 -18.61 -16.50 2.83
C LYS A 118 -17.12 -16.64 2.55
N MET A 119 -16.53 -15.81 1.69
CA MET A 119 -15.09 -15.87 1.40
C MET A 119 -14.24 -15.21 2.50
N MET A 120 -14.82 -14.25 3.22
CA MET A 120 -14.14 -13.53 4.31
C MET A 120 -14.25 -14.28 5.66
N VAL A 121 -15.32 -15.04 5.90
CA VAL A 121 -15.60 -15.70 7.20
C VAL A 121 -15.12 -17.16 7.27
N ARG A 122 -14.81 -17.83 6.14
CA ARG A 122 -14.52 -19.29 6.09
C ARG A 122 -13.18 -19.75 6.70
N GLY A 123 -12.55 -18.95 7.55
CA GLY A 123 -11.29 -19.29 8.22
C GLY A 123 -11.24 -18.88 9.69
N ALA A 124 -12.38 -18.59 10.32
CA ALA A 124 -12.49 -18.57 11.78
C ALA A 124 -12.58 -19.99 12.33
#